data_AF-A0A537ER74-F1
#
_entry.id   AF-A0A537ER74-F1
#
_cell.length_a   1.000
_cell.length_b   1.000
_cell.length_c   1.000
_cell.angle_alpha   90.00
_cell.angle_beta   90.00
_cell.angle_gamma   90.00
#
_symmetry.space_group_name_H-M   'P 1'
#
loop_
_entity.id
_entity.type
_entity.pdbx_description
1 polymer ?
#
loop_
_entity_poly.entity_id
_entity_poly.type
_entity_poly.pdbx_seq_one_letter_code
_entity_poly.pdbx_strand_id
1 'polypeptide(L)'
;LLKCKTCGNTEEVRGTRYEIHAVKTELATRACKNCGKATLEVIEDKDIIDSFLDYAEKAATKVEVISEETEEGRMLRDSFGKVAAILRYGAN
;
A
#
# COMPACT_ATOMS: atom_id res chain seq x y z
N LEU A 1 -3.75 -3.46 6.59
CA LEU A 1 -4.99 -2.99 7.25
C LEU A 1 -4.92 -3.27 8.76
N LEU A 2 -5.17 -2.24 9.57
CA LEU A 2 -5.27 -2.35 11.02
C LEU A 2 -6.73 -2.23 11.45
N LYS A 3 -7.14 -2.97 12.49
CA LYS A 3 -8.49 -2.85 13.09
C LYS A 3 -8.38 -2.64 14.58
N CYS A 4 -9.18 -1.72 15.12
CA CYS A 4 -9.29 -1.52 16.55
C CYS A 4 -10.27 -2.52 17.17
N LYS A 5 -9.83 -3.32 18.14
CA LYS A 5 -10.73 -4.24 18.88
C LYS A 5 -11.80 -3.53 19.69
N THR A 6 -11.51 -2.32 20.17
CA THR A 6 -12.42 -1.60 21.09
C THR A 6 -13.57 -0.92 20.35
N CYS A 7 -13.29 -0.22 19.24
CA CYS A 7 -14.31 0.57 18.53
C CYS A 7 -14.60 0.08 17.10
N GLY A 8 -13.89 -0.93 16.61
CA GLY A 8 -14.08 -1.48 15.26
C GLY A 8 -13.48 -0.65 14.13
N ASN A 9 -12.92 0.55 14.40
CA ASN A 9 -12.33 1.40 13.37
C ASN A 9 -11.21 0.69 12.60
N THR A 10 -11.18 0.87 11.28
CA THR A 10 -10.16 0.33 10.40
C THR A 10 -9.24 1.43 9.91
N GLU A 11 -7.93 1.19 9.96
CA GLU A 11 -6.91 2.13 9.53
C GLU A 11 -6.02 1.47 8.47
N GLU A 12 -5.89 2.11 7.32
CA GLU A 12 -4.95 1.67 6.29
C GLU A 12 -3.60 2.35 6.50
N VAL A 13 -2.53 1.56 6.46
CA VAL A 13 -1.16 2.05 6.53
C VAL A 13 -0.44 1.57 5.28
N ARG A 14 0.19 2.51 4.58
CA ARG A 14 1.01 2.26 3.39
C ARG A 14 2.41 2.76 3.65
N GLY A 15 3.40 2.03 3.18
CA GLY A 15 4.80 2.38 3.36
C GLY A 15 5.71 1.29 2.84
N THR A 16 7.00 1.55 2.89
CA THR A 16 8.05 0.57 2.62
C THR A 16 8.01 -0.57 3.64
N ARG A 17 8.67 -1.69 3.32
CA ARG A 17 8.77 -2.84 4.24
C ARG A 17 9.32 -2.45 5.61
N TYR A 18 10.24 -1.48 5.68
CA TYR A 18 10.82 -0.97 6.92
C TYR A 18 9.80 -0.17 7.75
N GLU A 19 9.07 0.74 7.11
CA GLU A 19 8.04 1.54 7.78
C GLU A 19 6.90 0.66 8.30
N ILE A 20 6.45 -0.32 7.49
CA ILE A 20 5.43 -1.27 7.91
C ILE A 20 5.92 -2.13 9.08
N HIS A 21 7.19 -2.56 9.07
CA HIS A 21 7.77 -3.29 10.19
C HIS A 21 7.80 -2.45 11.47
N ALA A 22 8.21 -1.18 11.39
CA ALA A 22 8.18 -0.26 12.52
C ALA A 22 6.76 -0.13 13.09
N VAL A 23 5.76 0.06 12.21
CA VAL A 23 4.35 0.16 12.61
C VAL A 23 3.85 -1.11 13.31
N LYS A 24 4.26 -2.29 12.85
CA LYS A 24 3.89 -3.56 13.49
C LYS A 24 4.47 -3.69 14.90
N THR A 25 5.69 -3.21 15.12
CA THR A 25 6.35 -3.25 16.42
C THR A 25 5.69 -2.31 17.44
N GLU A 26 5.18 -1.17 17.00
CA GLU A 26 4.51 -0.19 17.87
C GLU A 26 3.01 -0.44 18.10
N LEU A 27 2.40 -1.50 17.56
CA LEU A 27 0.95 -1.74 17.67
C LEU A 27 0.43 -1.75 19.12
N ALA A 28 1.22 -2.26 20.04
CA ALA A 28 0.87 -2.35 21.46
C ALA A 28 0.80 -0.98 22.16
N THR A 29 1.50 0.04 21.63
CA THR A 29 1.56 1.39 22.21
C THR A 29 0.84 2.43 21.34
N ARG A 30 0.58 2.11 20.08
CA ARG A 30 -0.08 2.99 19.11
C ARG A 30 -1.56 3.15 19.43
N ALA A 31 -1.97 4.38 19.74
CA ALA A 31 -3.36 4.72 20.00
C ALA A 31 -4.20 4.71 18.71
N CYS A 32 -5.41 4.14 18.77
CA CYS A 32 -6.38 4.23 17.69
C CYS A 32 -6.81 5.68 17.46
N LYS A 33 -6.85 6.12 16.20
CA LYS A 33 -7.21 7.51 15.84
C LYS A 33 -8.65 7.87 16.18
N ASN A 34 -9.53 6.88 16.33
CA ASN A 34 -10.94 7.10 16.61
C ASN A 34 -11.27 7.15 18.12
N CYS A 35 -10.71 6.23 18.92
CA CYS A 35 -11.08 6.09 20.34
C CYS A 35 -9.90 6.25 21.33
N GLY A 36 -8.68 6.47 20.84
CA GLY A 36 -7.49 6.67 21.67
C GLY A 36 -6.96 5.42 22.38
N LYS A 37 -7.61 4.26 22.26
CA LYS A 37 -7.15 3.01 22.89
C LYS A 37 -6.08 2.33 22.04
N ALA A 38 -5.03 1.81 22.69
CA ALA A 38 -3.96 1.05 22.06
C ALA A 38 -4.34 -0.45 21.89
N THR A 39 -5.39 -0.70 21.11
CA THR A 39 -5.91 -2.05 20.85
C THR A 39 -6.01 -2.32 19.34
N LEU A 40 -5.06 -1.79 18.57
CA LEU A 40 -4.98 -2.01 17.13
C LEU A 40 -4.37 -3.40 16.85
N GLU A 41 -4.92 -4.12 15.89
CA GLU A 41 -4.38 -5.38 15.40
C GLU A 41 -4.25 -5.37 13.88
N VAL A 42 -3.28 -6.11 13.35
CA VAL A 42 -3.16 -6.34 11.90
C VAL A 42 -4.19 -7.38 11.51
N ILE A 43 -5.13 -7.00 10.64
CA ILE A 43 -6.09 -7.94 10.05
C ILE A 43 -5.73 -8.31 8.61
N GLU A 44 -4.90 -7.50 7.97
CA GLU A 44 -4.41 -7.78 6.62
C GLU A 44 -3.03 -7.14 6.45
N ASP A 45 -2.12 -7.86 5.82
CA ASP A 45 -0.81 -7.39 5.40
C ASP A 45 -0.59 -7.90 3.98
N LYS A 46 -0.57 -6.99 3.02
CA LYS A 46 -0.58 -7.33 1.59
C LYS A 46 0.48 -6.54 0.85
N ASP A 47 1.20 -7.20 -0.05
CA ASP A 47 2.15 -6.56 -0.93
C ASP A 47 1.41 -5.62 -1.91
N ILE A 48 2.07 -4.53 -2.30
CA ILE A 48 1.46 -3.56 -3.21
C ILE A 48 1.26 -4.11 -4.61
N ILE A 49 2.14 -5.02 -5.08
CA ILE A 49 2.02 -5.69 -6.37
C ILE A 49 0.76 -6.57 -6.36
N ASP A 50 0.58 -7.38 -5.32
CA ASP A 50 -0.62 -8.21 -5.18
C ASP A 50 -1.89 -7.37 -5.11
N SER A 51 -1.83 -6.22 -4.43
CA SER A 51 -2.95 -5.28 -4.36
C SER A 51 -3.29 -4.74 -5.75
N PHE A 52 -2.29 -4.38 -6.56
CA PHE A 52 -2.52 -3.94 -7.93
C PHE A 52 -3.07 -5.05 -8.83
N LEU A 53 -2.64 -6.30 -8.66
CA LEU A 53 -3.18 -7.43 -9.40
C LEU A 53 -4.69 -7.62 -9.12
N ASP A 54 -5.12 -7.57 -7.86
CA ASP A 54 -6.54 -7.63 -7.49
C ASP A 54 -7.36 -6.49 -8.13
N TYR A 55 -6.83 -5.27 -8.12
CA TYR A 55 -7.51 -4.13 -8.74
C TYR A 55 -7.55 -4.27 -10.26
N ALA A 56 -6.46 -4.77 -10.85
CA ALA A 56 -6.34 -4.95 -12.29
C ALA A 56 -7.31 -6.01 -12.80
N GLU A 57 -7.52 -7.11 -12.08
CA GLU A 57 -8.53 -8.11 -12.40
C GLU A 57 -9.93 -7.49 -12.45
N LYS A 58 -10.30 -6.69 -11.45
CA LYS A 58 -11.61 -6.02 -11.37
C LYS A 58 -11.79 -4.94 -12.43
N ALA A 59 -10.71 -4.22 -12.77
CA ALA A 59 -10.74 -3.11 -13.72
C ALA A 59 -10.46 -3.53 -15.17
N ALA A 60 -10.14 -4.81 -15.42
CA ALA A 60 -9.61 -5.35 -16.68
C ALA A 60 -8.32 -4.64 -17.16
N THR A 61 -7.47 -4.24 -16.21
CA THR A 61 -6.19 -3.56 -16.46
C THR A 61 -5.06 -4.59 -16.52
N LYS A 62 -3.95 -4.25 -17.18
CA LYS A 62 -2.73 -5.05 -17.18
C LYS A 62 -1.74 -4.49 -16.17
N VAL A 63 -1.14 -5.36 -15.35
CA VAL A 63 -0.02 -4.99 -14.47
C VAL A 63 1.26 -5.52 -15.10
N GLU A 64 2.28 -4.67 -15.18
CA GLU A 64 3.62 -5.02 -15.64
C GLU A 64 4.64 -4.60 -14.59
N VAL A 65 5.63 -5.47 -14.34
CA VAL A 65 6.78 -5.18 -13.47
C VAL A 65 7.98 -4.93 -14.36
N ILE A 66 8.57 -3.74 -14.24
CA ILE A 66 9.66 -3.29 -15.11
C ILE A 66 10.98 -3.32 -14.34
N SER A 67 11.99 -3.95 -14.92
CA SER A 67 13.35 -4.00 -14.38
C SER A 67 14.08 -2.68 -14.60
N GLU A 68 15.04 -2.38 -13.72
CA GLU A 68 15.90 -1.19 -13.77
C GLU A 68 17.13 -1.34 -14.69
N GLU A 69 17.23 -2.47 -15.38
CA GLU A 69 18.33 -2.78 -16.30
C GLU A 69 18.34 -1.87 -17.54
N THR A 70 17.17 -1.42 -17.99
CA THR A 70 17.04 -0.51 -19.14
C THR A 70 17.04 0.95 -18.70
N GLU A 71 17.27 1.86 -19.66
CA GLU A 71 17.19 3.30 -19.39
C GLU A 71 15.79 3.72 -18.96
N GLU A 72 14.76 3.19 -19.63
CA GLU A 72 13.36 3.46 -19.33
C GLU A 72 12.96 2.97 -17.93
N GLY A 73 13.46 1.81 -17.52
CA GLY A 73 13.25 1.28 -16.17
C GLY A 73 13.87 2.17 -15.09
N ARG A 74 15.08 2.69 -15.33
CA ARG A 74 15.70 3.69 -14.43
C ARG A 74 14.92 5.00 -14.41
N MET A 75 14.44 5.47 -15.56
CA MET A 75 13.56 6.66 -15.63
C MET A 75 12.26 6.45 -14.84
N LEU A 76 11.63 5.27 -14.93
CA LEU A 76 10.45 4.95 -14.14
C LEU A 76 10.72 5.05 -12.63
N ARG A 77 11.86 4.51 -12.17
CA ARG A 77 12.27 4.61 -10.77
C ARG A 77 12.57 6.05 -10.34
N ASP A 78 13.42 6.75 -11.09
CA ASP A 78 14.04 7.99 -10.66
C ASP A 78 13.20 9.24 -10.98
N SER A 79 12.49 9.22 -12.12
CA SER A 79 11.71 10.37 -12.61
C SER A 79 10.22 10.25 -12.32
N PHE A 80 9.66 9.05 -12.40
CA PHE A 80 8.21 8.82 -12.23
C PHE A 80 7.82 8.27 -10.85
N GLY A 81 8.78 8.13 -9.93
CA GLY A 81 8.48 7.75 -8.54
C GLY A 81 8.13 6.27 -8.35
N LYS A 82 8.69 5.38 -9.20
CA LYS A 82 8.62 3.90 -9.13
C LYS A 82 7.29 3.26 -9.57
N VAL A 83 6.19 4.02 -9.62
CA VAL A 83 4.88 3.50 -10.03
C VAL A 83 4.24 4.47 -11.02
N ALA A 84 3.82 3.95 -12.17
CA ALA A 84 3.13 4.72 -13.21
C ALA A 84 1.89 3.98 -13.71
N ALA A 85 0.99 4.70 -14.36
CA ALA A 85 -0.20 4.13 -14.99
C ALA A 85 -0.41 4.74 -16.38
N ILE A 86 -0.77 3.89 -17.34
CA ILE A 86 -1.23 4.32 -18.66
C ILE A 86 -2.76 4.21 -18.67
N LEU A 87 -3.43 5.34 -18.83
CA LEU A 87 -4.89 5.40 -18.83
C LEU A 87 -5.44 5.04 -20.22
N ARG A 88 -6.63 4.42 -20.25
CA ARG A 88 -7.34 4.12 -21.50
C ARG A 88 -7.78 5.39 -22.24
N TYR A 89 -8.07 6.43 -21.49
CA TYR A 89 -8.55 7.73 -21.98
C TYR A 89 -7.89 8.84 -21.15
N GLY A 90 -7.93 10.08 -21.62
CA GLY A 90 -7.43 11.23 -20.87
C GLY A 90 -8.12 11.38 -19.51
N ALA A 91 -7.36 11.74 -18.48
CA ALA A 91 -7.92 12.13 -17.20
C ALA A 91 -8.62 13.48 -17.38
N ASN A 92 -9.96 13.46 -17.39
CA ASN A 92 -10.79 14.66 -17.35
C ASN A 92 -11.12 15.03 -15.91
#